data_AF-A0A2D7Y435-F1
#
_entry.id   AF-A0A2D7Y435-F1
#
_cell.length_a   1.000
_cell.length_b   1.000
_cell.length_c   1.000
_cell.angle_alpha   90.00
_cell.angle_beta   90.00
_cell.angle_gamma   90.00
#
_symmetry.space_group_name_H-M   'P 1'
#
loop_
_entity.id
_entity.type
_entity.pdbx_description
1 polymer ?
#
loop_
_entity_poly.entity_id
_entity_poly.type
_entity_poly.pdbx_seq_one_letter_code
_entity_poly.pdbx_strand_id
1 'polypeptide(L)'
;MKYHLLTALAAGSLVALAWPQGDALAQSRAAADAAMEQLGFADNTGMNGHLTYGEASWSRGRYILSDVVMTFPDDEDDAQNEDEDGTSFEVGSEFETGHLDRLIFDAPRIDEDGFVVFDGFAMENFRTEETDGEDFMRVTYFGASGINSNMARDFARLFSGEEDDVEPAWNDWAFESFRLEGLELESLEEDGRSRIVLDQFSVQDYSDVELGQFVISGFQLDGPGDSGPVTMRLDELNLTGFQTQAYAELMDALAAGGDEDAIMSAYYQSAMSPQMDMFDQFAMRGLLIDAEGVHIAMDNLTAQIQQRGSRYISSAAMDSLRLIPDATKEAGAQVAMALGMLGYDRLELSLASNGIYDESTGEVWTDGDNYVELQDGLRIEMSQRFSGYDTYFANLPEAMAQLEAAGDDEALQTQASLDLMRPIILNNMRISLTDLSLLERALEAGAAAQGITADELRIQAGAMIGMGMMSAPPEIPRPMLSQLSGALTNFINSGGTLTIEANPPEPLSFGTVFDQVQNGSFDYEMLGLSFTAEAP
;
A
#
# COMPACT_ATOMS: atom_id res chain seq x y z
N MET A 1 8.75 -8.75 -33.28
CA MET A 1 7.72 -7.98 -34.01
C MET A 1 8.01 -6.51 -33.76
N LYS A 2 8.30 -5.75 -34.82
CA LYS A 2 8.57 -4.31 -34.79
C LYS A 2 7.29 -3.56 -35.15
N TYR A 3 7.21 -2.30 -34.70
CA TYR A 3 6.21 -1.26 -34.98
C TYR A 3 4.99 -1.22 -34.05
N HIS A 4 5.02 -0.26 -33.11
CA HIS A 4 4.00 0.76 -32.80
C HIS A 4 4.36 1.44 -31.46
N LEU A 5 5.28 2.40 -31.49
CA LEU A 5 5.75 3.17 -30.31
C LEU A 5 5.87 4.68 -30.62
N LEU A 6 5.15 5.16 -31.64
CA LEU A 6 5.31 6.52 -32.20
C LEU A 6 4.01 7.32 -32.34
N THR A 7 2.98 7.01 -31.53
CA THR A 7 1.71 7.76 -31.52
C THR A 7 1.18 8.15 -30.12
N ALA A 8 1.98 7.99 -29.06
CA ALA A 8 1.60 8.47 -27.71
C ALA A 8 1.95 9.97 -27.48
N LEU A 9 2.99 10.49 -28.14
CA LEU A 9 3.50 11.87 -27.92
C LEU A 9 2.75 12.99 -28.68
N ALA A 10 1.63 12.69 -29.33
CA ALA A 10 0.82 13.69 -30.05
C ALA A 10 -0.65 13.75 -29.59
N ALA A 11 -1.01 13.00 -28.54
CA ALA A 11 -2.37 12.98 -27.99
C ALA A 11 -2.56 13.85 -26.73
N GLY A 12 -1.49 14.15 -26.00
CA GLY A 12 -1.55 14.96 -24.76
C GLY A 12 -2.09 16.39 -24.94
N SER A 13 -1.97 16.97 -26.14
CA SER A 13 -2.44 18.34 -26.43
C SER A 13 -3.90 18.43 -26.91
N LEU A 14 -4.62 17.30 -27.01
CA LEU A 14 -5.99 17.26 -27.57
C LEU A 14 -7.05 16.74 -26.59
N VAL A 15 -6.68 16.24 -25.41
CA VAL A 15 -7.62 15.66 -24.43
C VAL A 15 -8.43 16.74 -23.69
N ALA A 16 -7.92 17.97 -23.56
CA ALA A 16 -8.65 19.09 -22.94
C ALA A 16 -9.95 19.51 -23.68
N LEU A 17 -10.19 19.00 -24.91
CA LEU A 17 -11.37 19.31 -25.73
C LEU A 17 -12.46 18.21 -25.71
N ALA A 18 -12.24 17.09 -25.01
CA ALA A 18 -13.13 15.91 -25.08
C ALA A 18 -13.75 15.50 -23.73
N TRP A 19 -13.80 16.39 -22.74
CA TRP A 19 -14.47 16.11 -21.47
C TRP A 19 -16.00 16.13 -21.56
N PRO A 20 -16.70 15.28 -20.77
CA PRO A 20 -18.15 15.34 -20.63
C PRO A 20 -18.54 16.70 -20.04
N GLN A 21 -19.53 17.33 -20.65
CA GLN A 21 -20.12 18.57 -20.16
C GLN A 21 -21.00 18.24 -18.96
N GLY A 22 -20.41 18.15 -17.76
CA GLY A 22 -21.15 18.32 -16.52
C GLY A 22 -21.89 19.65 -16.56
N ASP A 23 -23.08 19.72 -15.97
CA ASP A 23 -24.03 20.84 -15.98
C ASP A 23 -23.40 22.16 -15.47
N ALA A 24 -22.54 22.78 -16.29
CA ALA A 24 -22.13 24.17 -16.14
C ALA A 24 -23.41 24.99 -16.34
N LEU A 25 -24.15 25.20 -15.25
CA LEU A 25 -25.23 26.16 -15.17
C LEU A 25 -24.74 27.41 -15.89
N ALA A 26 -25.49 27.85 -16.91
CA ALA A 26 -25.07 28.90 -17.83
C ALA A 26 -24.61 30.16 -17.08
N GLN A 27 -23.32 30.19 -16.76
CA GLN A 27 -22.76 31.15 -15.84
C GLN A 27 -22.45 32.42 -16.61
N SER A 28 -22.96 33.54 -16.12
CA SER A 28 -22.70 34.80 -16.78
C SER A 28 -21.22 35.18 -16.58
N ARG A 29 -20.60 35.76 -17.61
CA ARG A 29 -19.25 36.31 -17.51
C ARG A 29 -19.10 37.26 -16.32
N ALA A 30 -20.12 38.07 -16.02
CA ALA A 30 -20.09 39.00 -14.89
C ALA A 30 -19.96 38.29 -13.52
N ALA A 31 -20.51 37.08 -13.38
CA ALA A 31 -20.34 36.30 -12.15
C ALA A 31 -18.92 35.73 -12.04
N ALA A 32 -18.35 35.30 -13.17
CA ALA A 32 -16.96 34.87 -13.23
C ALA A 32 -15.99 36.00 -12.92
N ASP A 33 -16.15 37.16 -13.57
CA ASP A 33 -15.32 38.34 -13.33
C ASP A 33 -15.36 38.74 -11.83
N ALA A 34 -16.52 38.72 -11.19
CA ALA A 34 -16.67 39.03 -9.76
C ALA A 34 -15.98 37.99 -8.84
N ALA A 35 -16.06 36.70 -9.17
CA ALA A 35 -15.36 35.65 -8.42
C ALA A 35 -13.84 35.80 -8.54
N MET A 36 -13.34 36.06 -9.76
CA MET A 36 -11.92 36.28 -10.02
C MET A 36 -11.39 37.57 -9.38
N GLU A 37 -12.24 38.60 -9.24
CA GLU A 37 -11.92 39.81 -8.47
C GLU A 37 -11.72 39.49 -6.99
N GLN A 38 -12.59 38.67 -6.40
CA GLN A 38 -12.48 38.26 -5.00
C GLN A 38 -11.26 37.36 -4.73
N LEU A 39 -10.83 36.56 -5.71
CA LEU A 39 -9.56 35.80 -5.65
C LEU A 39 -8.31 36.68 -5.83
N GLY A 40 -8.47 38.00 -6.04
CA GLY A 40 -7.34 38.92 -6.25
C GLY A 40 -6.77 38.93 -7.68
N PHE A 41 -7.39 38.20 -8.63
CA PHE A 41 -6.91 38.13 -10.00
C PHE A 41 -7.31 39.33 -10.87
N ALA A 42 -8.31 40.13 -10.50
CA ALA A 42 -8.76 41.26 -11.32
C ALA A 42 -7.70 42.37 -11.47
N ASP A 43 -6.87 42.60 -10.44
CA ASP A 43 -5.84 43.64 -10.42
C ASP A 43 -4.43 43.10 -10.66
N ASN A 44 -4.31 41.84 -11.13
CA ASN A 44 -3.04 41.16 -11.35
C ASN A 44 -2.23 40.99 -10.04
N THR A 45 -2.94 40.72 -8.94
CA THR A 45 -2.38 40.58 -7.59
C THR A 45 -2.88 39.30 -6.89
N GLY A 46 -3.14 38.23 -7.65
CA GLY A 46 -3.54 36.94 -7.06
C GLY A 46 -2.47 36.44 -6.10
N MET A 47 -2.83 35.61 -5.12
CA MET A 47 -1.94 35.16 -4.04
C MET A 47 -1.18 36.35 -3.40
N ASN A 48 -1.88 37.35 -2.87
CA ASN A 48 -1.27 38.54 -2.25
C ASN A 48 -0.25 39.33 -3.11
N GLY A 49 -0.38 39.32 -4.43
CA GLY A 49 0.55 40.02 -5.33
C GLY A 49 1.64 39.13 -5.93
N HIS A 50 1.66 37.85 -5.58
CA HIS A 50 2.63 36.87 -6.03
C HIS A 50 2.27 36.21 -7.37
N LEU A 51 1.11 36.51 -7.96
CA LEU A 51 0.69 35.97 -9.26
C LEU A 51 0.31 37.06 -10.25
N THR A 52 0.96 37.03 -11.41
CA THR A 52 0.67 37.88 -12.57
C THR A 52 0.33 37.08 -13.83
N TYR A 53 -0.38 37.65 -14.79
CA TYR A 53 -0.73 36.99 -16.06
C TYR A 53 -0.76 37.96 -17.24
N GLY A 54 -0.57 37.43 -18.46
CA GLY A 54 -0.57 38.21 -19.69
C GLY A 54 -1.96 38.51 -20.26
N GLU A 55 -2.81 37.49 -20.37
CA GLU A 55 -4.17 37.61 -20.91
C GLU A 55 -5.19 36.83 -20.07
N ALA A 56 -6.38 37.40 -19.89
CA ALA A 56 -7.54 36.71 -19.34
C ALA A 56 -8.64 36.56 -20.41
N SER A 57 -9.16 35.35 -20.57
CA SER A 57 -10.25 35.05 -21.50
C SER A 57 -11.38 34.26 -20.84
N TRP A 58 -12.60 34.46 -21.34
CA TRP A 58 -13.80 33.75 -20.88
C TRP A 58 -14.48 33.05 -22.06
N SER A 59 -14.67 31.74 -21.96
CA SER A 59 -15.35 30.97 -23.00
C SER A 59 -16.04 29.74 -22.42
N ARG A 60 -17.34 29.58 -22.72
CA ARG A 60 -18.14 28.39 -22.38
C ARG A 60 -18.06 28.00 -20.90
N GLY A 61 -18.17 28.96 -19.99
CA GLY A 61 -18.10 28.68 -18.56
C GLY A 61 -16.68 28.62 -17.99
N ARG A 62 -15.64 28.72 -18.81
CA ARG A 62 -14.24 28.66 -18.38
C ARG A 62 -13.59 30.03 -18.33
N TYR A 63 -12.93 30.34 -17.22
CA TYR A 63 -12.05 31.49 -17.08
C TYR A 63 -10.61 31.02 -17.24
N ILE A 64 -9.87 31.60 -18.18
CA ILE A 64 -8.52 31.16 -18.56
C ILE A 64 -7.58 32.34 -18.45
N LEU A 65 -6.60 32.22 -17.55
CA LEU A 65 -5.42 33.08 -17.46
C LEU A 65 -4.30 32.45 -18.28
N SER A 66 -3.65 33.24 -19.14
CA SER A 66 -2.54 32.78 -20.00
C SER A 66 -1.26 33.55 -19.69
N ASP A 67 -0.12 32.90 -19.90
CA ASP A 67 1.22 33.44 -19.60
C ASP A 67 1.31 33.87 -18.12
N VAL A 68 1.03 32.94 -17.21
CA VAL A 68 1.00 33.20 -15.78
C VAL A 68 2.40 33.11 -15.20
N VAL A 69 2.76 34.06 -14.35
CA VAL A 69 4.03 34.09 -13.61
C VAL A 69 3.71 34.16 -12.13
N MET A 70 4.27 33.22 -11.37
CA MET A 70 4.23 33.15 -9.92
C MET A 70 5.58 33.60 -9.38
N THR A 71 5.60 34.39 -8.31
CA THR A 71 6.81 34.85 -7.60
C THR A 71 6.74 34.35 -6.18
N PHE A 72 7.71 33.54 -5.78
CA PHE A 72 7.76 33.02 -4.42
C PHE A 72 8.51 34.04 -3.53
N PRO A 73 8.00 34.37 -2.33
CA PRO A 73 8.71 35.25 -1.41
C PRO A 73 10.06 34.65 -0.99
N ASP A 74 11.08 35.49 -0.85
CA ASP A 74 12.36 35.12 -0.23
C ASP A 74 12.16 35.00 1.28
N ASP A 75 12.44 33.82 1.86
CA ASP A 75 12.31 33.55 3.31
C ASP A 75 13.38 34.27 4.18
N GLU A 76 14.20 35.16 3.62
CA GLU A 76 15.25 35.87 4.39
C GLU A 76 14.70 36.72 5.55
N ASP A 77 13.40 37.07 5.55
CA ASP A 77 12.79 37.91 6.60
C ASP A 77 12.06 37.13 7.73
N ASP A 78 11.81 35.82 7.60
CA ASP A 78 10.99 35.03 8.56
C ASP A 78 11.75 33.96 9.38
N ALA A 79 13.08 33.92 9.29
CA ALA A 79 13.98 33.01 10.04
C ALA A 79 14.04 33.22 11.58
N GLN A 80 12.96 33.66 12.23
CA GLN A 80 12.87 33.78 13.70
C GLN A 80 11.89 32.81 14.38
N ASN A 81 11.12 32.00 13.65
CA ASN A 81 10.21 31.01 14.24
C ASN A 81 10.27 29.67 13.49
N GLU A 82 11.43 29.02 13.47
CA GLU A 82 11.53 27.60 13.10
C GLU A 82 11.19 26.76 14.34
N ASP A 83 9.93 26.35 14.47
CA ASP A 83 9.62 25.09 15.14
C ASP A 83 9.74 24.00 14.07
N GLU A 84 10.88 23.30 14.08
CA GLU A 84 11.12 22.04 13.37
C GLU A 84 9.99 21.05 13.75
N ASP A 85 9.13 20.64 12.81
CA ASP A 85 8.42 19.33 12.79
C ASP A 85 7.25 19.27 11.79
N GLY A 86 6.97 20.33 11.02
CA GLY A 86 5.98 20.27 9.93
C GLY A 86 6.58 19.77 8.61
N THR A 87 6.17 18.60 8.12
CA THR A 87 6.44 18.20 6.74
C THR A 87 5.50 18.95 5.78
N SER A 88 5.74 20.24 5.56
CA SER A 88 5.18 20.97 4.42
C SER A 88 5.98 20.59 3.17
N PHE A 89 5.28 20.34 2.05
CA PHE A 89 5.93 20.29 0.74
C PHE A 89 6.25 21.73 0.34
N GLU A 90 7.36 22.27 0.86
CA GLU A 90 7.89 23.54 0.40
C GLU A 90 8.54 23.33 -0.96
N VAL A 91 8.02 24.02 -1.97
CA VAL A 91 8.80 24.27 -3.19
C VAL A 91 9.98 25.11 -2.70
N GLY A 92 11.15 24.47 -2.58
CA GLY A 92 12.29 25.00 -1.82
C GLY A 92 12.58 26.47 -2.10
N SER A 93 13.13 27.15 -1.09
CA SER A 93 13.55 28.56 -1.08
C SER A 93 14.53 28.96 -2.20
N GLU A 94 14.91 28.01 -3.06
CA GLU A 94 15.80 28.13 -4.20
C GLU A 94 15.09 28.69 -5.46
N PHE A 95 13.75 28.67 -5.52
CA PHE A 95 13.01 29.12 -6.70
C PHE A 95 12.42 30.52 -6.54
N GLU A 96 12.96 31.52 -7.27
CA GLU A 96 12.40 32.88 -7.25
C GLU A 96 11.07 33.01 -8.02
N THR A 97 10.94 32.30 -9.16
CA THR A 97 9.78 32.46 -10.06
C THR A 97 9.34 31.17 -10.76
N GLY A 98 8.03 30.95 -10.81
CA GLY A 98 7.39 29.89 -11.58
C GLY A 98 6.61 30.43 -12.78
N HIS A 99 6.54 29.67 -13.86
CA HIS A 99 5.79 30.01 -15.07
C HIS A 99 4.77 28.94 -15.40
N LEU A 100 3.56 29.35 -15.80
CA LEU A 100 2.54 28.46 -16.36
C LEU A 100 2.07 28.99 -17.70
N ASP A 101 1.77 28.09 -18.64
CA ASP A 101 1.12 28.49 -19.89
C ASP A 101 -0.31 28.93 -19.62
N ARG A 102 -1.04 28.17 -18.78
CA ARG A 102 -2.46 28.42 -18.48
C ARG A 102 -2.83 28.08 -17.05
N LEU A 103 -3.65 28.93 -16.44
CA LEU A 103 -4.44 28.64 -15.25
C LEU A 103 -5.93 28.77 -15.59
N ILE A 104 -6.69 27.72 -15.36
CA ILE A 104 -8.06 27.53 -15.83
C ILE A 104 -8.97 27.29 -14.63
N PHE A 105 -10.10 28.00 -14.57
CA PHE A 105 -11.19 27.77 -13.62
C PHE A 105 -12.47 27.43 -14.38
N ASP A 106 -13.09 26.32 -14.02
CA ASP A 106 -14.38 25.88 -14.55
C ASP A 106 -15.51 26.47 -13.69
N ALA A 107 -16.39 27.26 -14.31
CA ALA A 107 -17.59 27.82 -13.67
C ALA A 107 -17.36 28.64 -12.37
N PRO A 108 -16.38 29.57 -12.29
CA PRO A 108 -16.10 30.36 -11.08
C PRO A 108 -17.20 31.38 -10.74
N ARG A 109 -17.75 31.32 -9.53
CA ARG A 109 -18.87 32.14 -9.00
C ARG A 109 -18.66 32.47 -7.54
N ILE A 110 -19.46 33.42 -7.06
CA ILE A 110 -19.73 33.63 -5.63
C ILE A 110 -21.02 32.87 -5.29
N ASP A 111 -21.00 32.05 -4.24
CA ASP A 111 -22.16 31.31 -3.75
C ASP A 111 -23.10 32.17 -2.89
N GLU A 112 -24.16 31.56 -2.33
CA GLU A 112 -25.15 32.28 -1.50
C GLU A 112 -24.56 32.81 -0.18
N ASP A 113 -23.46 32.20 0.28
CA ASP A 113 -22.76 32.54 1.52
C ASP A 113 -21.68 33.61 1.29
N GLY A 114 -21.40 33.98 0.03
CA GLY A 114 -20.40 34.98 -0.34
C GLY A 114 -19.00 34.42 -0.58
N PHE A 115 -18.85 33.10 -0.67
CA PHE A 115 -17.57 32.46 -0.95
C PHE A 115 -17.39 32.22 -2.45
N VAL A 116 -16.13 32.29 -2.90
CA VAL A 116 -15.78 31.87 -4.26
C VAL A 116 -15.82 30.35 -4.36
N VAL A 117 -16.52 29.84 -5.37
CA VAL A 117 -16.58 28.41 -5.72
C VAL A 117 -16.44 28.23 -7.23
N PHE A 118 -15.95 27.08 -7.65
CA PHE A 118 -15.78 26.65 -9.04
C PHE A 118 -15.95 25.14 -9.12
N ASP A 119 -16.28 24.63 -10.31
CA ASP A 119 -16.53 23.19 -10.52
C ASP A 119 -15.24 22.41 -10.84
N GLY A 120 -14.13 23.13 -11.06
CA GLY A 120 -12.82 22.56 -11.31
C GLY A 120 -11.77 23.62 -11.56
N PHE A 121 -10.51 23.21 -11.50
CA PHE A 121 -9.37 24.05 -11.84
C PHE A 121 -8.27 23.24 -12.53
N ALA A 122 -7.45 23.90 -13.33
CA ALA A 122 -6.28 23.27 -13.95
C ALA A 122 -5.14 24.26 -14.18
N MET A 123 -3.92 23.75 -14.00
CA MET A 123 -2.64 24.37 -14.30
C MET A 123 -1.97 23.58 -15.41
N GLU A 124 -1.45 24.26 -16.42
CA GLU A 124 -0.77 23.62 -17.54
C GLU A 124 0.64 24.16 -17.74
N ASN A 125 1.57 23.22 -17.98
CA ASN A 125 2.98 23.46 -18.25
C ASN A 125 3.64 24.36 -17.20
N PHE A 126 3.50 24.01 -15.93
CA PHE A 126 4.26 24.64 -14.86
C PHE A 126 5.76 24.36 -15.07
N ARG A 127 6.58 25.39 -14.91
CA ARG A 127 8.04 25.28 -14.89
C ARG A 127 8.64 26.30 -13.92
N THR A 128 9.62 25.87 -13.17
CA THR A 128 10.52 26.73 -12.41
C THR A 128 11.93 26.18 -12.55
N GLU A 129 12.92 27.06 -12.57
CA GLU A 129 14.33 26.73 -12.77
C GLU A 129 15.15 27.76 -11.99
N GLU A 130 16.18 27.32 -11.28
CA GLU A 130 17.12 28.22 -10.61
C GLU A 130 17.91 29.04 -11.65
N THR A 131 18.44 30.19 -11.24
CA THR A 131 19.15 31.13 -12.13
C THR A 131 20.33 30.50 -12.89
N ASP A 132 20.97 29.47 -12.35
CA ASP A 132 22.08 28.75 -12.99
C ASP A 132 21.65 27.48 -13.76
N GLY A 133 20.39 27.07 -13.61
CA GLY A 133 19.77 25.92 -14.28
C GLY A 133 20.21 24.56 -13.73
N GLU A 134 20.77 24.52 -12.52
CA GLU A 134 21.14 23.26 -11.87
C GLU A 134 19.89 22.55 -11.31
N ASP A 135 18.94 23.32 -10.78
CA ASP A 135 17.71 22.85 -10.18
C ASP A 135 16.47 23.27 -10.97
N PHE A 136 15.55 22.33 -11.21
CA PHE A 136 14.32 22.64 -11.91
C PHE A 136 13.15 21.73 -11.51
N MET A 137 11.95 22.28 -11.62
CA MET A 137 10.70 21.54 -11.51
C MET A 137 9.82 21.82 -12.74
N ARG A 138 9.20 20.77 -13.27
CA ARG A 138 8.22 20.84 -14.37
C ARG A 138 7.02 19.99 -14.04
N VAL A 139 5.83 20.49 -14.38
CA VAL A 139 4.58 19.73 -14.32
C VAL A 139 3.80 20.03 -15.59
N THR A 140 3.47 18.99 -16.36
CA THR A 140 2.74 19.16 -17.64
C THR A 140 1.29 19.55 -17.39
N TYR A 141 0.65 18.90 -16.43
CA TYR A 141 -0.74 19.17 -16.07
C TYR A 141 -0.94 18.91 -14.58
N PHE A 142 -1.69 19.80 -13.92
CA PHE A 142 -2.21 19.60 -12.58
C PHE A 142 -3.66 20.10 -12.56
N GLY A 143 -4.61 19.36 -12.00
CA GLY A 143 -5.96 19.90 -11.86
C GLY A 143 -6.97 18.93 -11.30
N ALA A 144 -8.11 19.48 -10.89
CA ALA A 144 -9.25 18.77 -10.34
C ALA A 144 -10.55 19.19 -11.05
N SER A 145 -11.50 18.27 -11.17
CA SER A 145 -12.80 18.51 -11.80
C SER A 145 -13.94 17.85 -11.02
N GLY A 146 -15.14 18.40 -11.17
CA GLY A 146 -16.33 17.92 -10.46
C GLY A 146 -16.19 18.08 -8.95
N ILE A 147 -15.37 19.05 -8.51
CA ILE A 147 -15.10 19.27 -7.09
C ILE A 147 -16.35 19.79 -6.38
N ASN A 148 -16.54 19.38 -5.13
CA ASN A 148 -17.63 19.90 -4.32
C ASN A 148 -17.32 21.31 -3.76
N SER A 149 -18.32 21.94 -3.15
CA SER A 149 -18.19 23.30 -2.63
C SER A 149 -17.15 23.44 -1.51
N ASN A 150 -16.92 22.40 -0.71
CA ASN A 150 -15.94 22.44 0.39
C ASN A 150 -14.52 22.52 -0.18
N MET A 151 -14.17 21.59 -1.06
CA MET A 151 -12.88 21.58 -1.77
C MET A 151 -12.68 22.89 -2.55
N ALA A 152 -13.71 23.37 -3.26
CA ALA A 152 -13.63 24.63 -4.01
C ALA A 152 -13.33 25.84 -3.10
N ARG A 153 -13.92 25.89 -1.90
CA ARG A 153 -13.67 26.95 -0.92
C ARG A 153 -12.24 26.89 -0.37
N ASP A 154 -11.74 25.71 -0.07
CA ASP A 154 -10.37 25.53 0.43
C ASP A 154 -9.34 25.96 -0.62
N PHE A 155 -9.51 25.55 -1.89
CA PHE A 155 -8.67 26.06 -2.97
C PHE A 155 -8.83 27.56 -3.21
N ALA A 156 -10.03 28.11 -3.09
CA ALA A 156 -10.24 29.55 -3.22
C ALA A 156 -9.44 30.35 -2.18
N ARG A 157 -9.41 29.88 -0.92
CA ARG A 157 -8.61 30.48 0.16
C ARG A 157 -7.11 30.44 -0.16
N LEU A 158 -6.62 29.29 -0.62
CA LEU A 158 -5.24 29.12 -1.07
C LEU A 158 -4.88 30.13 -2.18
N PHE A 159 -5.75 30.27 -3.19
CA PHE A 159 -5.50 31.22 -4.29
C PHE A 159 -5.60 32.69 -3.87
N SER A 160 -6.42 33.01 -2.87
CA SER A 160 -6.51 34.37 -2.33
C SER A 160 -5.34 34.74 -1.43
N GLY A 161 -4.57 33.77 -0.92
CA GLY A 161 -3.50 34.01 0.05
C GLY A 161 -4.02 34.37 1.45
N GLU A 162 -5.16 33.82 1.87
CA GLU A 162 -5.61 33.95 3.27
C GLU A 162 -4.68 33.11 4.17
N GLU A 163 -4.11 33.73 5.22
CA GLU A 163 -3.09 33.11 6.11
C GLU A 163 -3.54 31.80 6.77
N ASP A 164 -2.57 30.88 6.83
CA ASP A 164 -2.64 29.46 7.13
C ASP A 164 -3.04 29.12 8.58
N ASP A 165 -4.26 28.62 8.75
CA ASP A 165 -4.69 27.74 9.85
C ASP A 165 -5.87 26.84 9.38
N VAL A 166 -6.02 26.68 8.06
CA VAL A 166 -7.12 25.91 7.47
C VAL A 166 -6.62 24.48 7.27
N GLU A 167 -6.95 23.62 8.22
CA GLU A 167 -6.79 22.18 8.07
C GLU A 167 -7.75 21.69 6.96
N PRO A 168 -7.23 21.13 5.85
CA PRO A 168 -8.08 20.59 4.79
C PRO A 168 -8.91 19.44 5.35
N ALA A 169 -10.24 19.58 5.28
CA ALA A 169 -11.18 18.54 5.68
C ALA A 169 -11.33 17.50 4.56
N TRP A 170 -10.33 16.63 4.39
CA TRP A 170 -10.27 15.63 3.31
C TRP A 170 -11.50 14.71 3.24
N ASN A 171 -12.13 14.44 4.38
CA ASN A 171 -13.36 13.65 4.47
C ASN A 171 -14.60 14.41 3.96
N ASP A 172 -14.54 15.74 3.93
CA ASP A 172 -15.59 16.59 3.37
C ASP A 172 -15.38 16.88 1.88
N TRP A 173 -14.28 16.41 1.29
CA TRP A 173 -13.98 16.60 -0.12
C TRP A 173 -14.65 15.50 -0.96
N ALA A 174 -15.13 15.89 -2.13
CA ALA A 174 -15.59 14.96 -3.16
C ALA A 174 -15.27 15.56 -4.53
N PHE A 175 -14.84 14.72 -5.47
CA PHE A 175 -14.46 15.15 -6.81
C PHE A 175 -14.55 14.01 -7.84
N GLU A 176 -14.82 14.36 -9.09
CA GLU A 176 -14.83 13.39 -10.20
C GLU A 176 -13.42 13.01 -10.65
N SER A 177 -12.50 13.98 -10.70
CA SER A 177 -11.10 13.67 -11.02
C SER A 177 -10.13 14.64 -10.37
N PHE A 178 -8.96 14.13 -9.99
CA PHE A 178 -7.77 14.87 -9.61
C PHE A 178 -6.60 14.24 -10.35
N ARG A 179 -5.80 15.04 -11.07
CA ARG A 179 -4.72 14.53 -11.93
C ARG A 179 -3.50 15.42 -11.86
N LEU A 180 -2.33 14.78 -11.82
CA LEU A 180 -1.02 15.37 -12.00
C LEU A 180 -0.30 14.54 -13.06
N GLU A 181 0.22 15.19 -14.10
CA GLU A 181 0.86 14.52 -15.24
C GLU A 181 2.23 15.16 -15.53
N GLY A 182 3.21 14.31 -15.82
CA GLY A 182 4.56 14.69 -16.24
C GLY A 182 5.25 15.60 -15.23
N LEU A 183 5.27 15.18 -13.96
CA LEU A 183 6.13 15.81 -12.94
C LEU A 183 7.56 15.35 -13.17
N GLU A 184 8.46 16.32 -13.21
CA GLU A 184 9.91 16.14 -13.26
C GLU A 184 10.54 17.16 -12.33
N LEU A 185 11.29 16.67 -11.35
CA LEU A 185 12.08 17.47 -10.43
C LEU A 185 13.53 16.99 -10.55
N GLU A 186 14.46 17.91 -10.73
CA GLU A 186 15.90 17.66 -10.68
C GLU A 186 16.49 18.68 -9.72
N SER A 187 17.34 18.20 -8.81
CA SER A 187 18.08 19.04 -7.86
C SER A 187 19.53 18.56 -7.76
N LEU A 188 20.45 19.50 -7.56
CA LEU A 188 21.87 19.28 -7.44
C LEU A 188 22.36 19.71 -6.05
N GLU A 189 22.54 18.74 -5.18
CA GLU A 189 23.11 18.96 -3.85
C GLU A 189 24.64 18.70 -3.83
N GLU A 190 25.30 19.00 -2.71
CA GLU A 190 26.74 18.74 -2.53
C GLU A 190 27.11 17.27 -2.80
N ASP A 191 26.21 16.34 -2.46
CA ASP A 191 26.43 14.90 -2.55
C ASP A 191 26.07 14.31 -3.93
N GLY A 192 25.43 15.10 -4.79
CA GLY A 192 25.16 14.74 -6.17
C GLY A 192 23.77 15.16 -6.66
N ARG A 193 23.45 14.69 -7.85
CA ARG A 193 22.18 15.02 -8.51
C ARG A 193 21.09 14.03 -8.11
N SER A 194 19.97 14.59 -7.67
CA SER A 194 18.71 13.90 -7.42
C SER A 194 17.72 14.21 -8.55
N ARG A 195 16.94 13.22 -8.96
CA ARG A 195 15.90 13.36 -9.97
C ARG A 195 14.68 12.52 -9.62
N ILE A 196 13.52 13.16 -9.58
CA ILE A 196 12.21 12.53 -9.40
C ILE A 196 11.39 12.75 -10.67
N VAL A 197 10.83 11.67 -11.20
CA VAL A 197 9.95 11.68 -12.38
C VAL A 197 8.68 10.92 -12.03
N LEU A 198 7.54 11.44 -12.49
CA LEU A 198 6.23 10.82 -12.35
C LEU A 198 5.42 11.11 -13.61
N ASP A 199 5.13 10.08 -14.39
CA ASP A 199 4.34 10.23 -15.63
C ASP A 199 2.90 10.63 -15.31
N GLN A 200 2.29 9.98 -14.32
CA GLN A 200 0.91 10.26 -13.93
C GLN A 200 0.65 9.90 -12.46
N PHE A 201 -0.06 10.80 -11.77
CA PHE A 201 -0.83 10.54 -10.57
C PHE A 201 -2.28 10.91 -10.87
N SER A 202 -3.23 10.02 -10.56
CA SER A 202 -4.64 10.35 -10.72
C SER A 202 -5.52 9.65 -9.71
N VAL A 203 -6.51 10.39 -9.23
CA VAL A 203 -7.63 9.91 -8.43
C VAL A 203 -8.92 10.22 -9.20
N GLN A 204 -9.84 9.28 -9.26
CA GLN A 204 -11.14 9.43 -9.91
C GLN A 204 -12.25 8.99 -8.96
N ASP A 205 -13.38 9.69 -9.06
CA ASP A 205 -14.60 9.43 -8.30
C ASP A 205 -14.33 9.27 -6.80
N TYR A 206 -13.77 10.31 -6.17
CA TYR A 206 -13.49 10.34 -4.73
C TYR A 206 -14.66 10.92 -3.95
N SER A 207 -14.96 10.31 -2.82
CA SER A 207 -15.98 10.72 -1.85
C SER A 207 -15.63 10.22 -0.44
N ASP A 208 -16.46 10.58 0.52
CA ASP A 208 -16.46 10.06 1.90
C ASP A 208 -16.80 8.55 1.99
N VAL A 209 -17.36 7.98 0.92
CA VAL A 209 -17.77 6.57 0.87
C VAL A 209 -16.78 5.70 0.11
N GLU A 210 -16.40 6.13 -1.08
CA GLU A 210 -15.61 5.34 -2.03
C GLU A 210 -14.61 6.22 -2.80
N LEU A 211 -13.49 5.62 -3.17
CA LEU A 211 -12.56 6.06 -4.20
C LEU A 211 -12.69 5.09 -5.38
N GLY A 212 -13.17 5.59 -6.52
CA GLY A 212 -13.41 4.77 -7.71
C GLY A 212 -12.12 4.24 -8.33
N GLN A 213 -11.12 5.11 -8.54
CA GLN A 213 -9.80 4.69 -9.03
C GLN A 213 -8.65 5.58 -8.53
N PHE A 214 -7.53 4.96 -8.17
CA PHE A 214 -6.24 5.59 -7.88
C PHE A 214 -5.17 4.98 -8.77
N VAL A 215 -4.37 5.82 -9.43
CA VAL A 215 -3.26 5.40 -10.30
C VAL A 215 -2.03 6.24 -10.03
N ILE A 216 -0.89 5.58 -9.87
CA ILE A 216 0.46 6.14 -10.04
C ILE A 216 1.11 5.38 -11.17
N SER A 217 1.75 6.08 -12.11
CA SER A 217 2.49 5.42 -13.19
C SER A 217 3.79 6.15 -13.51
N GLY A 218 4.79 5.38 -13.95
CA GLY A 218 6.07 5.90 -14.40
C GLY A 218 6.81 6.67 -13.30
N PHE A 219 6.69 6.23 -12.04
CA PHE A 219 7.45 6.83 -10.95
C PHE A 219 8.91 6.37 -11.04
N GLN A 220 9.83 7.32 -10.97
CA GLN A 220 11.27 7.09 -10.95
C GLN A 220 11.93 8.08 -10.00
N LEU A 221 12.80 7.58 -9.15
CA LEU A 221 13.67 8.36 -8.28
C LEU A 221 15.09 7.89 -8.53
N ASP A 222 15.99 8.80 -8.84
CA ASP A 222 17.43 8.58 -8.88
C ASP A 222 18.09 9.62 -7.98
N GLY A 223 19.04 9.23 -7.15
CA GLY A 223 19.73 10.18 -6.29
C GLY A 223 21.04 9.65 -5.73
N PRO A 224 21.82 10.51 -5.07
CA PRO A 224 22.93 10.07 -4.25
C PRO A 224 22.41 9.29 -3.03
N GLY A 225 23.26 8.43 -2.49
CA GLY A 225 23.04 7.73 -1.23
C GLY A 225 24.39 7.51 -0.56
N ASP A 226 24.38 7.22 0.75
CA ASP A 226 25.58 7.19 1.60
C ASP A 226 26.74 6.36 1.04
N SER A 227 26.44 5.24 0.38
CA SER A 227 27.44 4.32 -0.18
C SER A 227 27.40 4.16 -1.70
N GLY A 228 26.54 4.93 -2.38
CA GLY A 228 26.37 4.90 -3.83
C GLY A 228 25.02 5.43 -4.29
N PRO A 229 24.80 5.54 -5.61
CA PRO A 229 23.53 6.01 -6.14
C PRO A 229 22.40 5.06 -5.76
N VAL A 230 21.23 5.63 -5.50
CA VAL A 230 19.97 4.92 -5.26
C VAL A 230 19.05 5.17 -6.44
N THR A 231 18.45 4.10 -6.95
CA THR A 231 17.41 4.17 -7.98
C THR A 231 16.18 3.42 -7.50
N MET A 232 15.03 4.06 -7.56
CA MET A 232 13.71 3.44 -7.39
C MET A 232 12.88 3.68 -8.63
N ARG A 233 12.18 2.64 -9.11
CA ARG A 233 11.26 2.71 -10.24
C ARG A 233 9.99 1.94 -9.90
N LEU A 234 8.86 2.48 -10.33
CA LEU A 234 7.56 1.82 -10.27
C LEU A 234 6.81 2.13 -11.57
N ASP A 235 6.56 1.10 -12.38
CA ASP A 235 5.87 1.28 -13.65
C ASP A 235 4.40 1.65 -13.44
N GLU A 236 3.70 0.95 -12.54
CA GLU A 236 2.29 1.18 -12.24
C GLU A 236 1.93 0.74 -10.81
N LEU A 237 1.15 1.57 -10.12
CA LEU A 237 0.35 1.23 -8.96
C LEU A 237 -1.09 1.65 -9.24
N ASN A 238 -2.03 0.72 -9.12
CA ASN A 238 -3.43 0.92 -9.49
C ASN A 238 -4.34 0.27 -8.44
N LEU A 239 -5.35 1.00 -8.00
CA LEU A 239 -6.33 0.59 -7.02
C LEU A 239 -7.72 1.05 -7.50
N THR A 240 -8.72 0.18 -7.42
CA THR A 240 -10.10 0.51 -7.84
C THR A 240 -11.11 0.10 -6.78
N GLY A 241 -12.18 0.88 -6.64
CA GLY A 241 -13.32 0.60 -5.77
C GLY A 241 -12.97 0.59 -4.28
N PHE A 242 -12.02 1.42 -3.86
CA PHE A 242 -11.54 1.44 -2.48
C PHE A 242 -12.55 2.11 -1.55
N GLN A 243 -12.91 1.46 -0.45
CA GLN A 243 -13.93 1.94 0.49
C GLN A 243 -13.32 2.97 1.47
N THR A 244 -13.35 4.26 1.11
CA THR A 244 -12.75 5.34 1.91
C THR A 244 -13.40 5.51 3.28
N GLN A 245 -14.70 5.22 3.39
CA GLN A 245 -15.42 5.25 4.69
C GLN A 245 -14.79 4.35 5.75
N ALA A 246 -14.12 3.26 5.36
CA ALA A 246 -13.47 2.34 6.30
C ALA A 246 -12.25 2.95 6.97
N TYR A 247 -11.69 4.01 6.37
CA TYR A 247 -10.46 4.68 6.75
C TYR A 247 -10.68 6.16 7.09
N ALA A 248 -11.94 6.61 7.22
CA ALA A 248 -12.26 8.00 7.50
C ALA A 248 -11.58 8.50 8.79
N GLU A 249 -11.56 7.67 9.85
CA GLU A 249 -10.90 8.00 11.13
C GLU A 249 -9.38 8.11 10.98
N LEU A 250 -8.75 7.26 10.15
CA LEU A 250 -7.33 7.37 9.83
C LEU A 250 -7.04 8.67 9.07
N MET A 251 -7.88 9.00 8.09
CA MET A 251 -7.72 10.23 7.31
C MET A 251 -7.93 11.47 8.18
N ASP A 252 -8.87 11.46 9.12
CA ASP A 252 -9.07 12.53 10.10
C ASP A 252 -7.86 12.68 11.02
N ALA A 253 -7.33 11.56 11.53
CA ALA A 253 -6.15 11.58 12.39
C ALA A 253 -4.91 12.14 11.67
N LEU A 254 -4.70 11.76 10.42
CA LEU A 254 -3.63 12.32 9.57
C LEU A 254 -3.84 13.80 9.29
N ALA A 255 -5.07 14.20 8.94
CA ALA A 255 -5.41 15.58 8.59
C ALA A 255 -5.27 16.54 9.79
N ALA A 256 -5.63 16.09 10.98
CA ALA A 256 -5.52 16.86 12.22
C ALA A 256 -4.09 16.91 12.80
N GLY A 257 -3.09 16.39 12.07
CA GLY A 257 -1.71 16.29 12.56
C GLY A 257 -1.59 15.44 13.83
N GLY A 258 -2.38 14.37 13.91
CA GLY A 258 -2.36 13.44 15.03
C GLY A 258 -0.95 12.90 15.28
N ASP A 259 -0.62 12.66 16.54
CA ASP A 259 0.64 12.00 16.88
C ASP A 259 0.69 10.56 16.35
N GLU A 260 1.88 9.96 16.38
CA GLU A 260 2.10 8.58 15.91
C GLU A 260 1.12 7.60 16.59
N ASP A 261 0.85 7.78 17.89
CA ASP A 261 -0.08 6.93 18.64
C ASP A 261 -1.52 7.05 18.11
N ALA A 262 -2.00 8.27 17.84
CA ALA A 262 -3.33 8.50 17.28
C ALA A 262 -3.47 7.95 15.86
N ILE A 263 -2.48 8.20 15.00
CA ILE A 263 -2.46 7.67 13.62
C ILE A 263 -2.42 6.15 13.64
N MET A 264 -1.55 5.56 14.46
CA MET A 264 -1.43 4.10 14.57
C MET A 264 -2.72 3.49 15.12
N SER A 265 -3.34 4.10 16.12
CA SER A 265 -4.63 3.63 16.66
C SER A 265 -5.71 3.65 15.57
N ALA A 266 -5.85 4.76 14.86
CA ALA A 266 -6.83 4.89 13.76
C ALA A 266 -6.54 3.92 12.60
N TYR A 267 -5.27 3.69 12.28
CA TYR A 267 -4.85 2.68 11.30
C TYR A 267 -5.26 1.28 11.75
N TYR A 268 -5.00 0.90 12.99
CA TYR A 268 -5.39 -0.43 13.49
C TYR A 268 -6.90 -0.61 13.51
N GLN A 269 -7.67 0.40 13.89
CA GLN A 269 -9.13 0.37 13.85
C GLN A 269 -9.64 0.17 12.41
N SER A 270 -9.06 0.91 11.45
CA SER A 270 -9.44 0.84 10.04
C SER A 270 -9.02 -0.48 9.37
N ALA A 271 -7.78 -0.93 9.58
CA ALA A 271 -7.24 -2.18 9.04
C ALA A 271 -7.96 -3.42 9.58
N MET A 272 -8.60 -3.30 10.74
CA MET A 272 -9.38 -4.35 11.38
C MET A 272 -10.88 -4.21 11.13
N SER A 273 -11.31 -3.17 10.39
CA SER A 273 -12.69 -3.00 9.98
C SER A 273 -13.15 -4.22 9.16
N PRO A 274 -14.32 -4.83 9.45
CA PRO A 274 -14.75 -6.09 8.86
C PRO A 274 -15.21 -5.98 7.39
N GLN A 275 -14.70 -5.00 6.63
CA GLN A 275 -15.09 -4.78 5.25
C GLN A 275 -14.42 -5.79 4.32
N MET A 276 -15.21 -6.78 3.91
CA MET A 276 -14.77 -7.85 3.01
C MET A 276 -14.61 -7.38 1.56
N ASP A 277 -15.04 -6.16 1.25
CA ASP A 277 -15.03 -5.47 -0.03
C ASP A 277 -14.21 -4.18 -0.01
N MET A 278 -13.12 -4.16 0.77
CA MET A 278 -12.24 -2.98 0.91
C MET A 278 -11.77 -2.39 -0.42
N PHE A 279 -11.60 -3.21 -1.46
CA PHE A 279 -11.28 -2.79 -2.83
C PHE A 279 -11.75 -3.83 -3.84
N ASP A 280 -11.96 -3.43 -5.09
CA ASP A 280 -12.27 -4.35 -6.20
C ASP A 280 -10.99 -4.96 -6.78
N GLN A 281 -9.99 -4.12 -7.07
CA GLN A 281 -8.72 -4.53 -7.67
C GLN A 281 -7.56 -3.69 -7.13
N PHE A 282 -6.44 -4.35 -6.94
CA PHE A 282 -5.15 -3.76 -6.63
C PHE A 282 -4.09 -4.37 -7.55
N ALA A 283 -3.23 -3.53 -8.12
CA ALA A 283 -2.10 -3.99 -8.92
C ALA A 283 -0.89 -3.08 -8.70
N MET A 284 0.27 -3.69 -8.46
CA MET A 284 1.58 -3.06 -8.47
C MET A 284 2.45 -3.77 -9.50
N ARG A 285 3.11 -3.03 -10.39
CA ARG A 285 3.87 -3.59 -11.52
C ARG A 285 5.20 -2.87 -11.69
N GLY A 286 6.22 -3.65 -12.06
CA GLY A 286 7.53 -3.11 -12.43
C GLY A 286 8.21 -2.34 -11.30
N LEU A 287 8.11 -2.83 -10.05
CA LEU A 287 8.87 -2.27 -8.94
C LEU A 287 10.34 -2.68 -9.10
N LEU A 288 11.24 -1.70 -9.08
CA LEU A 288 12.67 -1.91 -9.05
C LEU A 288 13.27 -0.97 -8.01
N ILE A 289 14.08 -1.51 -7.10
CA ILE A 289 14.87 -0.75 -6.15
C ILE A 289 16.31 -1.21 -6.29
N ASP A 290 17.22 -0.27 -6.49
CA ASP A 290 18.65 -0.47 -6.54
C ASP A 290 19.28 0.47 -5.51
N ALA A 291 19.74 -0.11 -4.41
CA ALA A 291 20.35 0.65 -3.32
C ALA A 291 21.52 -0.13 -2.74
N GLU A 292 22.69 0.51 -2.66
CA GLU A 292 23.86 -0.01 -1.94
C GLU A 292 24.34 -1.41 -2.40
N GLY A 293 24.06 -1.77 -3.65
CA GLY A 293 24.36 -3.09 -4.20
C GLY A 293 23.35 -4.18 -3.80
N VAL A 294 22.13 -3.80 -3.45
CA VAL A 294 20.99 -4.72 -3.33
C VAL A 294 19.98 -4.31 -4.38
N HIS A 295 19.71 -5.22 -5.33
CA HIS A 295 18.67 -5.05 -6.34
C HIS A 295 17.43 -5.83 -5.93
N ILE A 296 16.32 -5.12 -5.71
CA ILE A 296 15.00 -5.70 -5.49
C ILE A 296 14.17 -5.45 -6.74
N ALA A 297 13.56 -6.49 -7.28
CA ALA A 297 12.68 -6.37 -8.45
C ALA A 297 11.41 -7.19 -8.26
N MET A 298 10.26 -6.58 -8.49
CA MET A 298 8.96 -7.26 -8.49
C MET A 298 8.22 -6.98 -9.80
N ASP A 299 7.93 -8.05 -10.54
CA ASP A 299 7.33 -7.92 -11.87
C ASP A 299 5.85 -7.53 -11.77
N ASN A 300 5.11 -8.23 -10.90
CA ASN A 300 3.73 -7.90 -10.56
C ASN A 300 3.36 -8.40 -9.17
N LEU A 301 2.42 -7.68 -8.56
CA LEU A 301 1.62 -8.08 -7.43
C LEU A 301 0.19 -7.64 -7.73
N THR A 302 -0.75 -8.56 -7.70
CA THR A 302 -2.17 -8.28 -7.95
C THR A 302 -3.01 -8.84 -6.84
N ALA A 303 -4.08 -8.13 -6.49
CA ALA A 303 -5.14 -8.63 -5.64
C ALA A 303 -6.49 -8.19 -6.22
N GLN A 304 -7.52 -9.01 -6.05
CA GLN A 304 -8.88 -8.65 -6.44
C GLN A 304 -9.86 -9.27 -5.47
N ILE A 305 -10.98 -8.57 -5.28
CA ILE A 305 -12.14 -9.06 -4.54
C ILE A 305 -13.34 -8.93 -5.46
N GLN A 306 -14.11 -10.01 -5.61
CA GLN A 306 -15.31 -10.02 -6.43
C GLN A 306 -16.48 -10.54 -5.61
N GLN A 307 -17.53 -9.72 -5.47
CA GLN A 307 -18.79 -10.18 -4.92
C GLN A 307 -19.62 -10.90 -6.00
N ARG A 308 -20.09 -12.11 -5.70
CA ARG A 308 -20.97 -12.92 -6.56
C ARG A 308 -22.14 -13.47 -5.73
N GLY A 309 -23.22 -12.71 -5.64
CA GLY A 309 -24.32 -13.03 -4.72
C GLY A 309 -23.85 -12.85 -3.28
N SER A 310 -23.98 -13.86 -2.43
CA SER A 310 -23.49 -13.83 -1.04
C SER A 310 -22.00 -14.15 -0.89
N ARG A 311 -21.27 -14.36 -2.00
CA ARG A 311 -19.88 -14.82 -1.96
C ARG A 311 -18.92 -13.72 -2.31
N TYR A 312 -17.92 -13.51 -1.47
CA TYR A 312 -16.74 -12.71 -1.73
C TYR A 312 -15.62 -13.65 -2.16
N ILE A 313 -15.14 -13.51 -3.39
CA ILE A 313 -14.04 -14.28 -3.94
C ILE A 313 -12.82 -13.36 -3.96
N SER A 314 -11.84 -13.65 -3.11
CA SER A 314 -10.58 -12.94 -3.07
C SER A 314 -9.50 -13.76 -3.77
N SER A 315 -8.65 -13.09 -4.54
CA SER A 315 -7.44 -13.73 -5.07
C SER A 315 -6.30 -12.75 -5.07
N ALA A 316 -5.11 -13.21 -4.71
CA ALA A 316 -3.87 -12.46 -4.78
C ALA A 316 -2.79 -13.30 -5.47
N ALA A 317 -1.95 -12.66 -6.28
CA ALA A 317 -0.85 -13.31 -6.97
C ALA A 317 0.34 -12.37 -7.07
N MET A 318 1.54 -12.92 -6.85
CA MET A 318 2.82 -12.27 -7.05
C MET A 318 3.71 -13.26 -7.82
N ASP A 319 3.98 -12.96 -9.09
CA ASP A 319 4.71 -13.89 -9.96
C ASP A 319 6.18 -14.06 -9.55
N SER A 320 6.85 -12.95 -9.22
CA SER A 320 8.28 -12.95 -8.90
C SER A 320 8.67 -11.69 -8.13
N LEU A 321 9.12 -11.86 -6.89
CA LEU A 321 9.87 -10.89 -6.10
C LEU A 321 11.30 -11.37 -5.96
N ARG A 322 12.24 -10.64 -6.56
CA ARG A 322 13.64 -11.01 -6.67
C ARG A 322 14.50 -10.10 -5.80
N LEU A 323 15.42 -10.72 -5.06
CA LEU A 323 16.49 -10.04 -4.36
C LEU A 323 17.82 -10.53 -4.93
N ILE A 324 18.58 -9.62 -5.54
CA ILE A 324 19.85 -9.91 -6.21
C ILE A 324 20.93 -9.03 -5.57
N PRO A 325 21.88 -9.61 -4.83
CA PRO A 325 22.98 -8.85 -4.27
C PRO A 325 24.10 -8.60 -5.30
N ASP A 326 24.72 -7.44 -5.24
CA ASP A 326 25.95 -7.08 -5.93
C ASP A 326 27.13 -7.14 -4.95
N ALA A 327 27.89 -8.22 -5.04
CA ALA A 327 29.06 -8.45 -4.19
C ALA A 327 30.22 -7.45 -4.40
N THR A 328 30.13 -6.54 -5.37
CA THR A 328 31.12 -5.47 -5.55
C THR A 328 30.92 -4.29 -4.58
N LYS A 329 29.76 -4.23 -3.92
CA LYS A 329 29.40 -3.22 -2.91
C LYS A 329 29.38 -3.83 -1.52
N GLU A 330 29.53 -3.01 -0.48
CA GLU A 330 29.65 -3.51 0.90
C GLU A 330 28.37 -4.21 1.39
N ALA A 331 27.22 -3.53 1.32
CA ALA A 331 25.94 -4.11 1.74
C ALA A 331 25.57 -5.31 0.85
N GLY A 332 25.70 -5.17 -0.47
CA GLY A 332 25.55 -6.27 -1.41
C GLY A 332 26.45 -7.48 -1.12
N ALA A 333 27.71 -7.29 -0.73
CA ALA A 333 28.61 -8.38 -0.35
C ALA A 333 28.19 -9.10 0.94
N GLN A 334 27.65 -8.37 1.92
CA GLN A 334 27.11 -8.98 3.15
C GLN A 334 25.89 -9.85 2.84
N VAL A 335 24.98 -9.35 2.00
CA VAL A 335 23.81 -10.11 1.56
C VAL A 335 24.23 -11.30 0.71
N ALA A 336 25.15 -11.12 -0.25
CA ALA A 336 25.71 -12.21 -1.06
C ALA A 336 26.38 -13.29 -0.21
N MET A 337 27.08 -12.91 0.87
CA MET A 337 27.65 -13.86 1.81
C MET A 337 26.56 -14.64 2.54
N ALA A 338 25.51 -13.96 3.03
CA ALA A 338 24.39 -14.60 3.72
C ALA A 338 23.63 -15.58 2.81
N LEU A 339 23.33 -15.17 1.58
CA LEU A 339 22.71 -16.03 0.58
C LEU A 339 23.62 -17.18 0.15
N GLY A 340 24.90 -16.88 -0.08
CA GLY A 340 25.91 -17.85 -0.47
C GLY A 340 26.19 -18.93 0.57
N MET A 341 26.02 -18.64 1.87
CA MET A 341 26.05 -19.67 2.91
C MET A 341 24.97 -20.73 2.71
N LEU A 342 23.80 -20.36 2.20
CA LEU A 342 22.72 -21.25 1.82
C LEU A 342 22.79 -21.67 0.33
N GLY A 343 23.85 -21.29 -0.37
CA GLY A 343 24.10 -21.59 -1.78
C GLY A 343 23.23 -20.83 -2.78
N TYR A 344 22.60 -19.72 -2.38
CA TYR A 344 21.82 -18.87 -3.28
C TYR A 344 22.68 -17.77 -3.88
N ASP A 345 22.53 -17.55 -5.18
CA ASP A 345 23.05 -16.36 -5.86
C ASP A 345 22.04 -15.20 -5.80
N ARG A 346 20.75 -15.54 -5.68
CA ARG A 346 19.62 -14.63 -5.60
C ARG A 346 18.45 -15.33 -4.89
N LEU A 347 17.54 -14.56 -4.31
CA LEU A 347 16.25 -15.06 -3.84
C LEU A 347 15.17 -14.68 -4.83
N GLU A 348 14.23 -15.59 -5.06
CA GLU A 348 13.05 -15.35 -5.90
C GLU A 348 11.83 -15.95 -5.21
N LEU A 349 10.90 -15.09 -4.81
CA LEU A 349 9.68 -15.44 -4.10
C LEU A 349 8.47 -15.30 -5.02
N SER A 350 7.53 -16.22 -4.92
CA SER A 350 6.23 -16.13 -5.58
C SER A 350 5.11 -16.50 -4.60
N LEU A 351 3.93 -15.97 -4.85
CA LEU A 351 2.76 -16.15 -3.99
C LEU A 351 1.51 -16.30 -4.86
N ALA A 352 0.63 -17.20 -4.46
CA ALA A 352 -0.74 -17.25 -4.94
C ALA A 352 -1.67 -17.51 -3.75
N SER A 353 -2.81 -16.84 -3.71
CA SER A 353 -3.85 -17.02 -2.70
C SER A 353 -5.21 -16.86 -3.37
N ASN A 354 -6.14 -17.73 -3.01
CA ASN A 354 -7.49 -17.78 -3.57
C ASN A 354 -8.45 -18.21 -2.45
N GLY A 355 -9.19 -17.23 -1.92
CA GLY A 355 -10.13 -17.38 -0.83
C GLY A 355 -11.57 -17.15 -1.28
N ILE A 356 -12.50 -17.83 -0.62
CA ILE A 356 -13.93 -17.60 -0.78
C ILE A 356 -14.54 -17.46 0.60
N TYR A 357 -15.27 -16.38 0.82
CA TYR A 357 -16.14 -16.18 1.96
C TYR A 357 -17.60 -16.16 1.50
N ASP A 358 -18.46 -16.98 2.09
CA ASP A 358 -19.90 -16.97 1.83
C ASP A 358 -20.64 -16.40 3.04
N GLU A 359 -21.09 -15.16 2.90
CA GLU A 359 -21.80 -14.40 3.94
C GLU A 359 -23.09 -15.09 4.37
N SER A 360 -23.74 -15.84 3.47
CA SER A 360 -25.00 -16.52 3.79
C SER A 360 -24.84 -17.71 4.73
N THR A 361 -23.65 -18.30 4.77
CA THR A 361 -23.33 -19.45 5.61
C THR A 361 -22.29 -19.14 6.68
N GLY A 362 -21.66 -17.97 6.65
CA GLY A 362 -20.53 -17.61 7.52
C GLY A 362 -19.32 -18.51 7.32
N GLU A 363 -19.15 -19.10 6.13
CA GLU A 363 -18.06 -20.02 5.81
C GLU A 363 -16.96 -19.33 5.01
N VAL A 364 -15.70 -19.61 5.34
CA VAL A 364 -14.53 -19.21 4.59
C VAL A 364 -13.72 -20.44 4.19
N TRP A 365 -13.27 -20.52 2.95
CA TRP A 365 -12.39 -21.59 2.50
C TRP A 365 -11.44 -21.11 1.41
N THR A 366 -10.34 -21.83 1.22
CA THR A 366 -9.45 -21.60 0.07
C THR A 366 -9.78 -22.58 -1.06
N ASP A 367 -9.65 -22.10 -2.29
CA ASP A 367 -9.89 -22.87 -3.53
C ASP A 367 -8.74 -22.66 -4.50
N GLY A 368 -8.41 -23.64 -5.35
CA GLY A 368 -7.29 -23.53 -6.29
C GLY A 368 -5.91 -23.34 -5.64
N ASP A 369 -5.05 -22.57 -6.31
CA ASP A 369 -3.65 -22.38 -5.90
C ASP A 369 -3.55 -21.45 -4.69
N ASN A 370 -2.94 -21.96 -3.61
CA ASN A 370 -2.72 -21.25 -2.37
C ASN A 370 -1.34 -21.62 -1.84
N TYR A 371 -0.33 -20.84 -2.23
CA TYR A 371 1.05 -21.12 -1.91
C TYR A 371 1.90 -19.88 -1.69
N VAL A 372 2.97 -20.06 -0.92
CA VAL A 372 4.14 -19.17 -0.89
C VAL A 372 5.34 -20.03 -1.26
N GLU A 373 6.10 -19.60 -2.26
CA GLU A 373 7.22 -20.37 -2.78
C GLU A 373 8.48 -19.51 -2.83
N LEU A 374 9.54 -20.00 -2.20
CA LEU A 374 10.90 -19.60 -2.48
C LEU A 374 11.44 -20.52 -3.57
N GLN A 375 11.72 -19.97 -4.74
CA GLN A 375 12.26 -20.71 -5.88
C GLN A 375 13.53 -21.46 -5.47
N ASP A 376 13.60 -22.73 -5.87
CA ASP A 376 14.69 -23.66 -5.51
C ASP A 376 14.91 -23.79 -4.00
N GLY A 377 13.93 -23.45 -3.17
CA GLY A 377 14.03 -23.48 -1.71
C GLY A 377 12.93 -24.30 -1.05
N LEU A 378 11.76 -23.69 -0.88
CA LEU A 378 10.64 -24.27 -0.16
C LEU A 378 9.33 -23.74 -0.75
N ARG A 379 8.36 -24.63 -0.95
CA ARG A 379 6.97 -24.27 -1.27
C ARG A 379 6.08 -24.65 -0.10
N ILE A 380 5.33 -23.69 0.42
CA ILE A 380 4.33 -23.88 1.46
C ILE A 380 2.97 -23.75 0.81
N GLU A 381 2.14 -24.78 0.88
CA GLU A 381 0.77 -24.78 0.37
C GLU A 381 -0.22 -24.88 1.52
N MET A 382 -1.31 -24.11 1.43
CA MET A 382 -2.30 -24.00 2.50
C MET A 382 -3.71 -24.21 1.95
N SER A 383 -4.44 -25.16 2.53
CA SER A 383 -5.88 -25.33 2.31
C SER A 383 -6.62 -25.25 3.62
N GLN A 384 -7.67 -24.45 3.69
CA GLN A 384 -8.44 -24.29 4.92
C GLN A 384 -9.92 -24.14 4.64
N ARG A 385 -10.75 -24.55 5.60
CA ARG A 385 -12.19 -24.31 5.65
C ARG A 385 -12.63 -24.08 7.08
N PHE A 386 -13.18 -22.91 7.32
CA PHE A 386 -13.74 -22.50 8.61
C PHE A 386 -15.20 -22.07 8.45
N SER A 387 -15.97 -22.20 9.52
CA SER A 387 -17.32 -21.63 9.65
C SER A 387 -17.38 -20.71 10.89
N GLY A 388 -18.47 -19.96 11.05
CA GLY A 388 -18.63 -19.01 12.16
C GLY A 388 -17.85 -17.70 11.97
N TYR A 389 -17.41 -17.45 10.74
CA TYR A 389 -16.59 -16.29 10.40
C TYR A 389 -17.42 -14.99 10.38
N ASP A 390 -18.73 -15.09 10.14
CA ASP A 390 -19.71 -14.03 10.32
C ASP A 390 -19.76 -13.51 11.76
N THR A 391 -19.76 -14.43 12.73
CA THR A 391 -19.75 -14.08 14.17
C THR A 391 -18.39 -13.56 14.61
N TYR A 392 -17.30 -14.13 14.06
CA TYR A 392 -15.95 -13.59 14.26
C TYR A 392 -15.87 -12.12 13.86
N PHE A 393 -16.34 -11.77 12.66
CA PHE A 393 -16.36 -10.38 12.20
C PHE A 393 -17.27 -9.48 13.02
N ALA A 394 -18.46 -9.95 13.38
CA ALA A 394 -19.38 -9.17 14.21
C ALA A 394 -18.81 -8.83 15.59
N ASN A 395 -17.96 -9.70 16.14
CA ASN A 395 -17.32 -9.51 17.45
C ASN A 395 -16.02 -8.71 17.40
N LEU A 396 -15.47 -8.48 16.19
CA LEU A 396 -14.16 -7.86 16.00
C LEU A 396 -14.08 -6.46 16.62
N PRO A 397 -15.05 -5.54 16.41
CA PRO A 397 -15.00 -4.21 17.03
C PRO A 397 -15.00 -4.24 18.57
N GLU A 398 -15.78 -5.14 19.17
CA GLU A 398 -15.83 -5.28 20.64
C GLU A 398 -14.52 -5.86 21.18
N ALA A 399 -13.96 -6.88 20.51
CA ALA A 399 -12.68 -7.47 20.90
C ALA A 399 -11.53 -6.46 20.82
N MET A 400 -11.54 -5.55 19.83
CA MET A 400 -10.54 -4.49 19.71
C MET A 400 -10.67 -3.47 20.83
N ALA A 401 -11.88 -3.01 21.15
CA ALA A 401 -12.08 -2.12 22.29
C ALA A 401 -11.61 -2.75 23.61
N GLN A 402 -11.70 -4.08 23.75
CA GLN A 402 -11.17 -4.81 24.90
C GLN A 402 -9.63 -4.92 24.86
N LEU A 403 -9.02 -5.15 23.70
CA LEU A 403 -7.56 -5.20 23.52
C LEU A 403 -6.92 -3.84 23.83
N GLU A 404 -7.53 -2.76 23.36
CA GLU A 404 -7.08 -1.39 23.66
C GLU A 404 -7.23 -1.08 25.16
N ALA A 405 -8.38 -1.41 25.76
CA ALA A 405 -8.60 -1.23 27.20
C ALA A 405 -7.70 -2.11 28.07
N ALA A 406 -7.18 -3.22 27.54
CA ALA A 406 -6.22 -4.08 28.23
C ALA A 406 -4.85 -3.42 28.40
N GLY A 407 -4.48 -2.46 27.53
CA GLY A 407 -3.13 -1.88 27.52
C GLY A 407 -2.06 -2.98 27.47
N ASP A 408 -1.02 -2.89 28.30
CA ASP A 408 0.05 -3.90 28.37
C ASP A 408 -0.29 -5.17 29.18
N ASP A 409 -1.55 -5.36 29.60
CA ASP A 409 -1.94 -6.56 30.35
C ASP A 409 -2.08 -7.77 29.41
N GLU A 410 -1.00 -8.55 29.30
CA GLU A 410 -0.93 -9.77 28.49
C GLU A 410 -2.07 -10.76 28.76
N ALA A 411 -2.57 -10.83 30.01
CA ALA A 411 -3.63 -11.76 30.36
C ALA A 411 -4.98 -11.30 29.80
N LEU A 412 -5.28 -10.00 29.88
CA LEU A 412 -6.48 -9.42 29.28
C LEU A 412 -6.41 -9.45 27.75
N GLN A 413 -5.25 -9.17 27.16
CA GLN A 413 -5.07 -9.28 25.70
C GLN A 413 -5.26 -10.71 25.20
N THR A 414 -4.68 -11.67 25.91
CA THR A 414 -4.85 -13.10 25.59
C THR A 414 -6.32 -13.49 25.67
N GLN A 415 -7.03 -13.05 26.72
CA GLN A 415 -8.45 -13.34 26.89
C GLN A 415 -9.30 -12.76 25.75
N ALA A 416 -9.09 -11.49 25.39
CA ALA A 416 -9.81 -10.84 24.29
C ALA A 416 -9.57 -11.54 22.95
N SER A 417 -8.31 -11.92 22.67
CA SER A 417 -7.94 -12.66 21.46
C SER A 417 -8.57 -14.05 21.41
N LEU A 418 -8.58 -14.76 22.54
CA LEU A 418 -9.24 -16.06 22.65
C LEU A 418 -10.74 -15.92 22.39
N ASP A 419 -11.40 -14.95 23.03
CA ASP A 419 -12.83 -14.69 22.91
C ASP A 419 -13.25 -14.35 21.48
N LEU A 420 -12.42 -13.58 20.77
CA LEU A 420 -12.59 -13.29 19.35
C LEU A 420 -12.55 -14.57 18.50
N MET A 421 -11.63 -15.51 18.79
CA MET A 421 -11.49 -16.77 18.04
C MET A 421 -12.53 -17.83 18.39
N ARG A 422 -13.23 -17.74 19.54
CA ARG A 422 -14.21 -18.76 19.99
C ARG A 422 -15.28 -19.13 18.95
N PRO A 423 -15.84 -18.19 18.16
CA PRO A 423 -16.87 -18.49 17.16
C PRO A 423 -16.35 -19.30 15.97
N ILE A 424 -15.03 -19.31 15.73
CA ILE A 424 -14.44 -20.03 14.60
C ILE A 424 -14.61 -21.54 14.79
N ILE A 425 -15.11 -22.19 13.74
CA ILE A 425 -15.30 -23.63 13.67
C ILE A 425 -14.38 -24.19 12.58
N LEU A 426 -13.44 -25.05 12.97
CA LEU A 426 -12.57 -25.78 12.07
C LEU A 426 -13.34 -26.92 11.39
N ASN A 427 -13.42 -26.90 10.06
CA ASN A 427 -13.93 -28.02 9.27
C ASN A 427 -12.79 -28.87 8.71
N ASN A 428 -11.82 -28.22 8.04
CA ASN A 428 -10.59 -28.88 7.61
C ASN A 428 -9.47 -27.86 7.44
N MET A 429 -8.24 -28.31 7.63
CA MET A 429 -7.03 -27.55 7.38
C MET A 429 -5.94 -28.49 6.89
N ARG A 430 -5.20 -28.09 5.86
CA ARG A 430 -4.02 -28.79 5.35
C ARG A 430 -2.92 -27.78 5.11
N ILE A 431 -1.73 -28.10 5.59
CA ILE A 431 -0.49 -27.37 5.31
C ILE A 431 0.49 -28.38 4.73
N SER A 432 1.04 -28.08 3.56
CA SER A 432 2.04 -28.92 2.89
C SER A 432 3.32 -28.12 2.68
N LEU A 433 4.45 -28.66 3.15
CA LEU A 433 5.78 -28.09 3.02
C LEU A 433 6.57 -28.96 2.05
N THR A 434 6.80 -28.46 0.85
CA THR A 434 7.58 -29.12 -0.19
C THR A 434 8.98 -28.54 -0.22
N ASP A 435 9.97 -29.34 0.16
CA ASP A 435 11.38 -28.98 0.06
C ASP A 435 11.81 -29.01 -1.42
N LEU A 436 12.26 -27.86 -1.92
CA LEU A 436 12.78 -27.69 -3.28
C LEU A 436 14.31 -27.58 -3.31
N SER A 437 14.97 -27.66 -2.14
CA SER A 437 16.40 -27.89 -1.86
C SER A 437 16.89 -27.13 -0.62
N LEU A 438 16.02 -26.33 0.03
CA LEU A 438 16.36 -25.57 1.23
C LEU A 438 16.87 -26.46 2.35
N LEU A 439 16.30 -27.65 2.53
CA LEU A 439 16.70 -28.56 3.61
C LEU A 439 18.16 -29.00 3.45
N GLU A 440 18.55 -29.47 2.26
CA GLU A 440 19.94 -29.88 2.02
C GLU A 440 20.90 -28.70 2.19
N ARG A 441 20.56 -27.54 1.61
CA ARG A 441 21.33 -26.30 1.74
C ARG A 441 21.54 -25.89 3.20
N ALA A 442 20.47 -25.94 4.00
CA ALA A 442 20.54 -25.59 5.42
C ALA A 442 21.37 -26.60 6.23
N LEU A 443 21.29 -27.90 5.90
CA LEU A 443 22.12 -28.93 6.52
C LEU A 443 23.59 -28.76 6.15
N GLU A 444 23.92 -28.47 4.89
CA GLU A 444 25.29 -28.19 4.44
C GLU A 444 25.86 -26.95 5.13
N ALA A 445 25.11 -25.84 5.15
CA ALA A 445 25.49 -24.60 5.80
C ALA A 445 25.72 -24.79 7.31
N GLY A 446 24.76 -25.42 8.00
CA GLY A 446 24.83 -25.68 9.44
C GLY A 446 25.97 -26.63 9.79
N ALA A 447 26.24 -27.63 8.97
CA ALA A 447 27.32 -28.59 9.17
C ALA A 447 28.69 -27.93 8.99
N ALA A 448 28.83 -27.09 7.96
CA ALA A 448 30.04 -26.28 7.74
C ALA A 448 30.32 -25.35 8.94
N ALA A 449 29.29 -24.70 9.48
CA ALA A 449 29.42 -23.83 10.66
C ALA A 449 29.86 -24.57 11.93
N GLN A 450 29.42 -25.83 12.09
CA GLN A 450 29.77 -26.67 13.24
C GLN A 450 31.04 -27.53 13.03
N GLY A 451 31.62 -27.50 11.82
CA GLY A 451 32.79 -28.33 11.47
C GLY A 451 32.48 -29.84 11.44
N ILE A 452 31.23 -30.21 11.16
CA ILE A 452 30.77 -31.59 11.00
C ILE A 452 30.29 -31.83 9.57
N THR A 453 29.93 -33.07 9.24
CA THR A 453 29.31 -33.40 7.94
C THR A 453 27.79 -33.18 7.98
N ALA A 454 27.18 -32.93 6.81
CA ALA A 454 25.72 -32.80 6.69
C ALA A 454 24.98 -34.05 7.19
N ASP A 455 25.53 -35.25 6.95
CA ASP A 455 25.00 -36.51 7.45
C ASP A 455 25.04 -36.60 8.99
N GLU A 456 26.12 -36.13 9.62
CA GLU A 456 26.21 -36.06 11.09
C GLU A 456 25.18 -35.07 11.65
N LEU A 457 25.04 -33.90 11.02
CA LEU A 457 24.04 -32.90 11.45
C LEU A 457 22.60 -33.44 11.28
N ARG A 458 22.33 -34.15 10.18
CA ARG A 458 21.05 -34.83 9.93
C ARG A 458 20.73 -35.85 11.02
N ILE A 459 21.70 -36.66 11.43
CA ILE A 459 21.54 -37.61 12.55
C ILE A 459 21.26 -36.86 13.86
N GLN A 460 21.96 -35.75 14.12
CA GLN A 460 21.71 -34.92 15.30
C GLN A 460 20.31 -34.30 15.28
N ALA A 461 19.85 -33.78 14.14
CA ALA A 461 18.51 -33.24 13.98
C ALA A 461 17.43 -34.29 14.25
N GLY A 462 17.60 -35.52 13.71
CA GLY A 462 16.72 -36.64 14.02
C GLY A 462 16.71 -36.99 15.51
N ALA A 463 17.87 -36.98 16.17
CA ALA A 463 17.97 -37.20 17.61
C ALA A 463 17.27 -36.09 18.43
N MET A 464 17.38 -34.83 18.00
CA MET A 464 16.70 -33.69 18.63
C MET A 464 15.18 -33.80 18.51
N ILE A 465 14.64 -34.23 17.36
CA ILE A 465 13.21 -34.51 17.23
C ILE A 465 12.79 -35.59 18.22
N GLY A 466 13.54 -36.69 18.31
CA GLY A 466 13.27 -37.75 19.27
C GLY A 466 13.22 -37.24 20.72
N MET A 467 14.17 -36.37 21.10
CA MET A 467 14.18 -35.72 22.42
C MET A 467 12.99 -34.78 22.62
N GLY A 468 12.66 -33.94 21.63
CA GLY A 468 11.52 -33.03 21.68
C GLY A 468 10.19 -33.76 21.86
N MET A 469 10.01 -34.90 21.17
CA MET A 469 8.83 -35.75 21.31
C MET A 469 8.76 -36.45 22.68
N MET A 470 9.89 -36.72 23.32
CA MET A 470 9.93 -37.24 24.69
C MET A 470 9.57 -36.18 25.73
N SER A 471 9.87 -34.90 25.46
CA SER A 471 9.46 -33.77 26.30
C SER A 471 8.02 -33.30 26.07
N ALA A 472 7.32 -33.84 25.08
CA ALA A 472 5.94 -33.48 24.79
C ALA A 472 5.04 -33.76 26.01
N PRO A 473 4.05 -32.88 26.30
CA PRO A 473 3.12 -33.07 27.40
C PRO A 473 2.45 -34.45 27.36
N PRO A 474 2.28 -35.14 28.51
CA PRO A 474 1.73 -36.48 28.55
C PRO A 474 0.30 -36.59 28.05
N GLU A 475 -0.41 -35.47 27.93
CA GLU A 475 -1.77 -35.35 27.41
C GLU A 475 -1.84 -35.59 25.89
N ILE A 476 -0.74 -35.40 25.15
CA ILE A 476 -0.71 -35.62 23.70
C ILE A 476 -0.63 -37.13 23.41
N PRO A 477 -1.52 -37.69 22.56
CA PRO A 477 -1.52 -39.10 22.23
C PRO A 477 -0.18 -39.58 21.68
N ARG A 478 0.37 -40.66 22.27
CA ARG A 478 1.62 -41.28 21.80
C ARG A 478 1.58 -41.71 20.32
N PRO A 479 0.46 -42.24 19.78
CA PRO A 479 0.37 -42.55 18.35
C PRO A 479 0.57 -41.31 17.47
N MET A 480 -0.01 -40.17 17.84
CA MET A 480 0.13 -38.89 17.12
C MET A 480 1.58 -38.40 17.15
N LEU A 481 2.23 -38.40 18.32
CA LEU A 481 3.66 -38.06 18.44
C LEU A 481 4.55 -38.99 17.62
N SER A 482 4.23 -40.29 17.57
CA SER A 482 4.94 -41.26 16.74
C SER A 482 4.77 -40.98 15.25
N GLN A 483 3.57 -40.59 14.82
CA GLN A 483 3.30 -40.26 13.43
C GLN A 483 4.04 -38.97 13.02
N LEU A 484 3.95 -37.92 13.83
CA LEU A 484 4.68 -36.67 13.62
C LEU A 484 6.19 -36.91 13.59
N SER A 485 6.72 -37.65 14.56
CA SER A 485 8.14 -38.01 14.62
C SER A 485 8.58 -38.77 13.36
N GLY A 486 7.78 -39.73 12.91
CA GLY A 486 8.07 -40.49 11.69
C GLY A 486 8.06 -39.62 10.43
N ALA A 487 7.06 -38.75 10.29
CA ALA A 487 6.95 -37.82 9.16
C ALA A 487 8.12 -36.83 9.14
N LEU A 488 8.43 -36.17 10.26
CA LEU A 488 9.56 -35.25 10.38
C LEU A 488 10.90 -35.94 10.12
N THR A 489 11.10 -37.14 10.64
CA THR A 489 12.33 -37.91 10.42
C THR A 489 12.49 -38.28 8.95
N ASN A 490 11.42 -38.70 8.28
CA ASN A 490 11.46 -39.01 6.85
C ASN A 490 11.76 -37.76 6.03
N PHE A 491 11.08 -36.64 6.31
CA PHE A 491 11.32 -35.37 5.65
C PHE A 491 12.77 -34.90 5.81
N ILE A 492 13.33 -34.92 7.03
CA ILE A 492 14.72 -34.51 7.27
C ILE A 492 15.73 -35.44 6.57
N ASN A 493 15.41 -36.73 6.48
CA ASN A 493 16.31 -37.71 5.87
C ASN A 493 16.28 -37.71 4.34
N SER A 494 15.18 -37.30 3.72
CA SER A 494 14.96 -37.52 2.28
C SER A 494 14.40 -36.30 1.53
N GLY A 495 14.07 -35.21 2.21
CA GLY A 495 13.35 -34.08 1.62
C GLY A 495 11.93 -34.45 1.21
N GLY A 496 11.44 -33.83 0.12
CA GLY A 496 10.12 -34.10 -0.44
C GLY A 496 9.03 -33.24 0.20
N THR A 497 7.86 -33.82 0.45
CA THR A 497 6.69 -33.07 0.95
C THR A 497 6.26 -33.55 2.33
N LEU A 498 6.29 -32.65 3.32
CA LEU A 498 5.68 -32.86 4.64
C LEU A 498 4.27 -32.28 4.64
N THR A 499 3.25 -33.11 4.86
CA THR A 499 1.86 -32.67 4.96
C THR A 499 1.35 -32.84 6.39
N ILE A 500 0.74 -31.77 6.88
CA ILE A 500 0.02 -31.69 8.15
C ILE A 500 -1.44 -31.45 7.80
N GLU A 501 -2.33 -32.34 8.22
CA GLU A 501 -3.76 -32.22 7.94
C GLU A 501 -4.56 -32.37 9.23
N ALA A 502 -5.44 -31.41 9.50
CA ALA A 502 -6.46 -31.47 10.53
C ALA A 502 -7.81 -31.65 9.83
N ASN A 503 -8.39 -32.84 9.97
CA ASN A 503 -9.69 -33.19 9.39
C ASN A 503 -10.57 -33.78 10.50
N PRO A 504 -11.10 -32.92 11.39
CA PRO A 504 -11.90 -33.37 12.51
C PRO A 504 -13.14 -34.14 12.01
N PRO A 505 -13.53 -35.25 12.67
CA PRO A 505 -14.66 -36.07 12.23
C PRO A 505 -16.01 -35.33 12.33
N GLU A 506 -16.10 -34.35 13.22
CA GLU A 506 -17.20 -33.39 13.32
C GLU A 506 -16.61 -31.97 13.40
N PRO A 507 -17.27 -30.94 12.84
CA PRO A 507 -16.76 -29.56 12.90
C PRO A 507 -16.44 -29.13 14.34
N LEU A 508 -15.23 -28.60 14.54
CA LEU A 508 -14.68 -28.35 15.87
C LEU A 508 -14.58 -26.85 16.15
N SER A 509 -15.35 -26.35 17.12
CA SER A 509 -15.25 -24.97 17.57
C SER A 509 -13.98 -24.74 18.39
N PHE A 510 -13.24 -23.68 18.09
CA PHE A 510 -12.07 -23.27 18.88
C PHE A 510 -12.44 -22.93 20.33
N GLY A 511 -13.62 -22.35 20.58
CA GLY A 511 -14.09 -22.14 21.95
C GLY A 511 -14.20 -23.44 22.74
N THR A 512 -14.66 -24.53 22.10
CA THR A 512 -14.70 -25.85 22.73
C THR A 512 -13.30 -26.41 22.99
N VAL A 513 -12.38 -26.24 22.05
CA VAL A 513 -10.96 -26.63 22.22
C VAL A 513 -10.36 -25.90 23.43
N PHE A 514 -10.50 -24.58 23.50
CA PHE A 514 -9.96 -23.77 24.58
C PHE A 514 -10.52 -24.18 25.95
N ASP A 515 -11.84 -24.33 26.06
CA ASP A 515 -12.48 -24.75 27.31
C ASP A 515 -11.99 -26.14 27.75
N GLN A 516 -11.82 -27.07 26.81
CA GLN A 516 -11.33 -28.41 27.13
C GLN A 516 -9.85 -28.42 27.54
N VAL A 517 -9.00 -27.63 26.86
CA VAL A 517 -7.57 -27.50 27.19
C VAL A 517 -7.39 -26.89 28.58
N GLN A 518 -8.09 -25.80 28.89
CA GLN A 518 -8.04 -25.17 30.23
C GLN A 518 -8.49 -26.14 31.34
N ASN A 519 -9.48 -26.98 31.05
CA ASN A 519 -9.98 -27.99 31.99
C ASN A 519 -9.13 -29.28 32.01
N GLY A 520 -8.04 -29.36 31.24
CA GLY A 520 -7.19 -30.56 31.15
C GLY A 520 -7.90 -31.79 30.61
N SER A 521 -8.96 -31.58 29.81
CA SER A 521 -9.89 -32.60 29.31
C SER A 521 -9.88 -32.75 27.79
N PHE A 522 -8.97 -32.04 27.11
CA PHE A 522 -8.92 -32.00 25.66
C PHE A 522 -8.55 -33.35 25.06
N ASP A 523 -9.43 -33.82 24.16
CA ASP A 523 -9.21 -35.02 23.38
C ASP A 523 -8.62 -34.64 22.01
N TYR A 524 -7.31 -34.85 21.86
CA TYR A 524 -6.58 -34.55 20.62
C TYR A 524 -7.07 -35.37 19.42
N GLU A 525 -7.75 -36.51 19.63
CA GLU A 525 -8.34 -37.28 18.52
C GLU A 525 -9.45 -36.49 17.81
N MET A 526 -10.08 -35.52 18.49
CA MET A 526 -11.11 -34.66 17.90
C MET A 526 -10.58 -33.77 16.78
N LEU A 527 -9.28 -33.47 16.73
CA LEU A 527 -8.69 -32.65 15.65
C LEU A 527 -8.53 -33.44 14.34
N GLY A 528 -8.61 -34.78 14.39
CA GLY A 528 -8.36 -35.63 13.23
C GLY A 528 -6.98 -35.37 12.60
N LEU A 529 -5.97 -35.10 13.42
CA LEU A 529 -4.63 -34.77 12.94
C LEU A 529 -3.97 -35.97 12.26
N SER A 530 -3.36 -35.71 11.11
CA SER A 530 -2.50 -36.64 10.41
C SER A 530 -1.25 -35.94 9.91
N PHE A 531 -0.14 -36.69 9.92
CA PHE A 531 1.16 -36.25 9.48
C PHE A 531 1.69 -37.26 8.48
N THR A 532 2.06 -36.80 7.29
CA THR A 532 2.65 -37.63 6.25
C THR A 532 3.89 -36.95 5.68
N ALA A 533 4.85 -37.77 5.25
CA ALA A 533 6.02 -37.30 4.53
C ALA A 533 6.19 -38.17 3.29
N GLU A 534 6.22 -37.54 2.13
CA GLU A 534 6.40 -38.17 0.83
C GLU A 534 7.79 -37.82 0.30
N ALA A 535 8.51 -38.83 -0.19
CA ALA A 535 9.81 -38.62 -0.83
C ALA A 535 9.65 -37.84 -2.16
N PRO A 536 10.67 -37.08 -2.60
CA PRO A 536 10.62 -36.24 -3.80
C PRO A 536 10.40 -37.01 -5.11
#